data_AF-A0A815GNI1-F1
#
_entry.id   AF-A0A815GNI1-F1
#
_cell.length_a   1.000
_cell.length_b   1.000
_cell.length_c   1.000
_cell.angle_alpha   90.00
_cell.angle_beta   90.00
_cell.angle_gamma   90.00
#
_symmetry.space_group_name_H-M   'P 1'
#
loop_
_entity.id
_entity.type
_entity.pdbx_description
1 polymer ?
#
loop_
_entity_poly.entity_id
_entity_poly.type
_entity_poly.pdbx_seq_one_letter_code
_entity_poly.pdbx_strand_id
1 'polypeptide(L)'
;MAMASNKTRCFTCNKKQPTYTCEGCSQRFCLMDLTKHRQILNYELDQITNDYNQFKQEINEQQLNTYDLSLFDEINQWEIDSIEKIKQKAEDCREIVVKSSQTYIGKKFNDLRKQIEQIHKGNDFNEINLEYLRNQLMKVTQELNNLSNMSIQQDSKSFINEISIIFSKSKF
;
A
#
# COMPACT_ATOMS: atom_id res chain seq x y z
N MET A 1 -59.95 50.32 30.57
CA MET A 1 -60.81 49.75 29.51
C MET A 1 -60.34 48.33 29.21
N ALA A 2 -61.28 47.38 29.23
CA ALA A 2 -61.26 45.95 28.92
C ALA A 2 -59.91 45.20 28.73
N MET A 3 -59.59 44.28 29.65
CA MET A 3 -58.72 43.12 29.39
C MET A 3 -59.41 42.21 28.38
N ALA A 4 -59.07 42.32 27.10
CA ALA A 4 -59.55 41.38 26.09
C ALA A 4 -58.96 40.00 26.38
N SER A 5 -59.76 39.10 26.96
CA SER A 5 -59.37 37.71 27.11
C SER A 5 -59.29 37.10 25.71
N ASN A 6 -58.10 37.05 25.12
CA ASN A 6 -57.81 36.38 23.84
C ASN A 6 -57.91 34.86 23.99
N LYS A 7 -59.13 34.39 24.30
CA LYS A 7 -59.48 32.96 24.37
C LYS A 7 -59.70 32.48 22.94
N THR A 8 -58.66 31.88 22.36
CA THR A 8 -58.73 31.18 21.07
C THR A 8 -59.02 29.69 21.27
N ARG A 9 -59.37 28.98 20.19
CA ARG A 9 -59.65 27.54 20.26
C ARG A 9 -58.34 26.75 20.18
N CYS A 10 -58.17 25.78 21.07
CA CYS A 10 -57.07 24.83 21.00
C CYS A 10 -57.26 23.87 19.81
N PHE A 11 -56.19 23.61 19.05
CA PHE A 11 -56.19 22.71 17.90
C PHE A 11 -56.61 21.28 18.28
N THR A 12 -56.11 20.75 19.41
CA THR A 12 -56.37 19.37 19.84
C THR A 12 -57.74 19.18 20.50
N CYS A 13 -58.05 19.94 21.57
CA CYS A 13 -59.29 19.72 22.35
C CYS A 13 -60.46 20.65 21.98
N ASN A 14 -60.27 21.60 21.05
CA ASN A 14 -61.28 22.55 20.56
C ASN A 14 -61.95 23.47 21.61
N LYS A 15 -61.47 23.46 22.86
CA LYS A 15 -61.96 24.33 23.94
C LYS A 15 -61.48 25.77 23.74
N LYS A 16 -62.37 26.76 23.99
CA LYS A 16 -62.03 28.20 24.01
C LYS A 16 -61.33 28.55 25.32
N GLN A 17 -60.02 28.76 25.26
CA GLN A 17 -59.18 29.03 26.44
C GLN A 17 -57.91 29.79 26.03
N PRO A 18 -57.06 30.27 26.95
CA PRO A 18 -55.74 30.79 26.57
C PRO A 18 -54.95 29.73 25.81
N THR A 19 -54.47 30.07 24.61
CA THR A 19 -53.66 29.17 23.78
C THR A 19 -52.34 29.82 23.40
N TYR A 20 -51.33 29.00 23.21
CA TYR A 20 -49.99 29.39 22.77
C TYR A 20 -49.71 28.78 21.39
N THR A 21 -49.01 29.51 20.54
CA THR A 21 -48.64 29.04 19.20
C THR A 21 -47.34 28.24 19.28
N CYS A 22 -47.30 27.06 18.67
CA CYS A 22 -46.04 26.36 18.39
C CYS A 22 -45.45 26.91 17.09
N GLU A 23 -44.21 27.40 17.13
CA GLU A 23 -43.54 27.96 15.94
C GLU A 23 -43.26 26.89 14.86
N GLY A 24 -43.02 25.65 15.27
CA GLY A 24 -42.70 24.55 14.35
C GLY A 24 -43.87 24.13 13.46
N CYS A 25 -45.04 23.86 14.05
CA CYS A 25 -46.23 23.43 13.29
C CYS A 25 -47.25 24.55 13.05
N SER A 26 -46.99 25.77 13.54
CA SER A 26 -47.88 26.94 13.46
C SER A 26 -49.28 26.76 14.07
N GLN A 27 -49.51 25.70 14.86
CA GLN A 27 -50.79 25.42 15.52
C GLN A 27 -50.86 26.04 16.92
N ARG A 28 -52.09 26.33 17.37
CA ARG A 28 -52.37 26.91 18.70
C ARG A 28 -52.89 25.86 19.66
N PHE A 29 -52.23 25.70 20.81
CA PHE A 29 -52.57 24.71 21.82
C PHE A 29 -52.87 25.35 23.16
N CYS A 30 -53.75 24.74 23.96
CA CYS A 30 -53.81 25.07 25.39
C CYS A 30 -52.55 24.57 26.10
N LEU A 31 -52.24 25.10 27.29
CA LEU A 31 -51.02 24.74 28.02
C LEU A 31 -50.82 23.23 28.20
N MET A 32 -51.91 22.51 28.50
CA MET A 32 -51.89 21.06 28.68
C MET A 32 -51.57 20.32 27.37
N ASP A 33 -52.26 20.66 26.27
CA ASP A 33 -52.04 20.00 24.98
C ASP A 33 -50.70 20.40 24.34
N LEU A 34 -50.19 21.61 24.62
CA LEU A 34 -48.84 22.03 24.24
C LEU A 34 -47.77 21.18 24.93
N THR A 35 -47.98 20.87 26.21
CA THR A 35 -47.07 20.02 26.99
C THR A 35 -47.04 18.61 26.40
N LYS A 36 -48.21 18.05 26.07
CA LYS A 36 -48.31 16.75 25.38
C LYS A 36 -47.64 16.76 24.01
N HIS A 37 -47.86 17.83 23.23
CA HIS A 37 -47.21 18.00 21.92
C HIS A 37 -45.68 17.99 22.05
N ARG A 38 -45.11 18.71 23.04
CA ARG A 38 -43.68 18.68 23.31
C ARG A 38 -43.17 17.32 23.78
N GLN A 39 -43.95 16.59 24.57
CA GLN A 39 -43.61 15.23 24.99
C GLN A 39 -43.49 14.28 23.79
N ILE A 40 -44.38 14.40 22.80
CA ILE A 40 -44.31 13.61 21.56
C ILE A 40 -43.03 13.96 20.78
N LEU A 41 -42.71 15.25 20.63
CA LEU A 41 -41.49 15.68 19.94
C LEU A 41 -40.21 15.20 20.64
N ASN A 42 -40.18 15.21 21.99
CA ASN A 42 -39.05 14.66 22.74
C ASN A 42 -38.93 13.14 22.52
N TYR A 43 -40.05 12.42 22.51
CA TYR A 43 -40.04 10.99 22.21
C TYR A 43 -39.49 10.71 20.81
N GLU A 44 -39.91 11.48 19.79
CA GLU A 44 -39.37 11.36 18.43
C GLU A 44 -37.86 11.63 18.37
N LEU A 45 -37.36 12.63 19.11
CA LEU A 45 -35.94 12.92 19.20
C LEU A 45 -35.16 11.79 19.89
N ASP A 46 -35.73 11.18 20.93
CA ASP A 46 -35.15 10.02 21.60
C ASP A 46 -35.07 8.82 20.63
N GLN A 47 -36.08 8.61 19.78
CA GLN A 47 -36.03 7.58 18.74
C GLN A 47 -34.92 7.86 17.73
N ILE A 48 -34.80 9.08 17.22
CA ILE A 48 -33.70 9.46 16.30
C ILE A 48 -32.34 9.24 16.96
N THR A 49 -32.22 9.53 18.25
CA THR A 49 -30.97 9.32 19.00
C THR A 49 -30.66 7.83 19.13
N ASN A 50 -31.66 6.99 19.35
CA ASN A 50 -31.50 5.54 19.40
C ASN A 50 -31.10 4.98 18.03
N ASP A 51 -31.75 5.41 16.96
CA ASP A 51 -31.43 5.01 15.58
C ASP A 51 -29.98 5.40 15.23
N TYR A 52 -29.56 6.61 15.60
CA TYR A 52 -28.17 7.05 15.41
C TYR A 52 -27.17 6.15 16.16
N ASN A 53 -27.46 5.82 17.42
CA ASN A 53 -26.59 4.96 18.22
C ASN A 53 -26.52 3.54 17.66
N GLN A 54 -27.65 2.98 17.24
CA GLN A 54 -27.71 1.68 16.58
C GLN A 54 -26.90 1.69 15.28
N PHE A 55 -27.12 2.68 14.41
CA PHE A 55 -26.39 2.79 13.15
C PHE A 55 -24.87 2.95 13.37
N LYS A 56 -24.47 3.73 14.36
CA LYS A 56 -23.06 3.87 14.75
C LYS A 56 -22.47 2.55 15.23
N GLN A 57 -23.23 1.76 16.00
CA GLN A 57 -22.82 0.45 16.47
C GLN A 57 -22.69 -0.53 15.30
N GLU A 58 -23.68 -0.59 14.41
CA GLU A 58 -23.65 -1.42 13.20
C GLU A 58 -22.45 -1.07 12.31
N ILE A 59 -22.14 0.22 12.11
CA ILE A 59 -20.94 0.65 11.39
C ILE A 59 -19.66 0.16 12.08
N ASN A 60 -19.54 0.32 13.40
CA ASN A 60 -18.32 -0.10 14.11
C ASN A 60 -18.13 -1.62 14.06
N GLU A 61 -19.22 -2.39 14.19
CA GLU A 61 -19.22 -3.85 14.08
C GLU A 61 -18.90 -4.30 12.64
N GLN A 62 -19.36 -3.58 11.62
CA GLN A 62 -19.00 -3.83 10.23
C GLN A 62 -17.58 -3.37 9.91
N GLN A 63 -17.08 -2.25 10.42
CA GLN A 63 -15.70 -1.81 10.18
C GLN A 63 -14.67 -2.83 10.70
N LEU A 64 -14.99 -3.57 11.76
CA LEU A 64 -14.13 -4.67 12.25
C LEU A 64 -14.15 -5.91 11.35
N ASN A 65 -15.22 -6.10 10.55
CA ASN A 65 -15.41 -7.28 9.69
C ASN A 65 -15.20 -6.98 8.19
N THR A 66 -15.22 -5.71 7.79
CA THR A 66 -15.37 -5.25 6.38
C THR A 66 -14.31 -4.20 6.00
N TYR A 67 -13.17 -4.13 6.70
CA TYR A 67 -11.94 -3.78 5.99
C TYR A 67 -11.70 -4.92 5.01
N ASP A 68 -12.22 -4.71 3.80
CA ASP A 68 -12.28 -5.62 2.68
C ASP A 68 -10.97 -6.40 2.56
N LEU A 69 -10.95 -7.62 3.12
CA LEU A 69 -9.80 -8.51 3.10
C LEU A 69 -9.29 -8.67 1.67
N SER A 70 -10.19 -8.53 0.68
CA SER A 70 -9.88 -8.55 -0.75
C SER A 70 -8.83 -7.51 -1.16
N LEU A 71 -8.93 -6.25 -0.71
CA LEU A 71 -7.95 -5.22 -1.09
C LEU A 71 -6.60 -5.45 -0.41
N PHE A 72 -6.61 -5.92 0.85
CA PHE A 72 -5.38 -6.32 1.52
C PHE A 72 -4.73 -7.52 0.84
N ASP A 73 -5.52 -8.50 0.42
CA ASP A 73 -5.05 -9.65 -0.33
C ASP A 73 -4.45 -9.23 -1.67
N GLU A 74 -5.07 -8.30 -2.40
CA GLU A 74 -4.50 -7.74 -3.64
C GLU A 74 -3.18 -7.02 -3.41
N ILE A 75 -3.06 -6.22 -2.34
CA ILE A 75 -1.79 -5.57 -1.95
C ILE A 75 -0.73 -6.62 -1.62
N ASN A 76 -1.10 -7.64 -0.81
CA ASN A 76 -0.20 -8.71 -0.41
C ASN A 76 0.27 -9.54 -1.61
N GLN A 77 -0.62 -9.86 -2.55
CA GLN A 77 -0.26 -10.57 -3.77
C GLN A 77 0.70 -9.73 -4.63
N TRP A 78 0.40 -8.44 -4.82
CA TRP A 78 1.30 -7.56 -5.55
C TRP A 78 2.69 -7.46 -4.90
N GLU A 79 2.75 -7.41 -3.56
CA GLU A 79 4.00 -7.40 -2.81
C GLU A 79 4.81 -8.69 -3.05
N ILE A 80 4.17 -9.86 -2.90
CA ILE A 80 4.79 -11.17 -3.10
C ILE A 80 5.36 -11.29 -4.52
N ASP A 81 4.53 -11.02 -5.53
CA ASP A 81 4.90 -11.10 -6.94
C ASP A 81 6.07 -10.16 -7.28
N SER A 82 6.07 -8.97 -6.69
CA SER A 82 7.11 -7.97 -6.92
C SER A 82 8.45 -8.40 -6.33
N ILE A 83 8.43 -8.95 -5.11
CA ILE A 83 9.63 -9.50 -4.45
C ILE A 83 10.18 -10.68 -5.26
N GLU A 84 9.32 -11.57 -5.75
CA GLU A 84 9.74 -12.73 -6.53
C GLU A 84 10.43 -12.31 -7.83
N LYS A 85 9.87 -11.34 -8.57
CA LYS A 85 10.49 -10.77 -9.78
C LYS A 85 11.88 -10.19 -9.49
N ILE A 86 12.03 -9.46 -8.39
CA ILE A 86 13.33 -8.88 -7.98
C ILE A 86 14.33 -10.00 -7.68
N LYS A 87 13.92 -11.02 -6.92
CA LYS A 87 14.76 -12.17 -6.58
C LYS A 87 15.22 -12.92 -7.82
N GLN A 88 14.30 -13.24 -8.73
CA GLN A 88 14.61 -13.93 -9.97
C GLN A 88 15.62 -13.13 -10.81
N LYS A 89 15.36 -11.83 -11.00
CA LYS A 89 16.27 -10.99 -11.78
C LYS A 89 17.65 -10.86 -11.14
N ALA A 90 17.72 -10.78 -9.82
CA ALA A 90 18.98 -10.76 -9.10
C ALA A 90 19.75 -12.07 -9.27
N GLU A 91 19.06 -13.21 -9.24
CA GLU A 91 19.68 -14.53 -9.46
C GLU A 91 20.20 -14.70 -10.89
N ASP A 92 19.41 -14.30 -11.89
CA ASP A 92 19.84 -14.30 -13.29
C ASP A 92 21.14 -13.49 -13.48
N CYS A 93 21.20 -12.30 -12.85
CA CYS A 93 22.40 -11.46 -12.88
C CYS A 93 23.59 -12.13 -12.17
N ARG A 94 23.38 -12.77 -11.02
CA ARG A 94 24.44 -13.52 -10.31
C ARG A 94 24.97 -14.67 -11.17
N GLU A 95 24.09 -15.43 -11.81
CA GLU A 95 24.50 -16.51 -12.71
C GLU A 95 25.35 -15.99 -13.88
N ILE A 96 24.96 -14.87 -14.49
CA ILE A 96 25.72 -14.25 -15.58
C ILE A 96 27.13 -13.87 -15.09
N VAL A 97 27.26 -13.28 -13.91
CA VAL A 97 28.55 -12.92 -13.31
C VAL A 97 29.41 -14.17 -13.11
N VAL A 98 28.85 -15.23 -12.51
CA VAL A 98 29.58 -16.48 -12.26
C VAL A 98 30.04 -17.13 -13.57
N LYS A 99 29.13 -17.31 -14.53
CA LYS A 99 29.43 -17.94 -15.84
C LYS A 99 30.47 -17.15 -16.62
N SER A 100 30.34 -15.82 -16.64
CA SER A 100 31.29 -14.94 -17.34
C SER A 100 32.67 -14.99 -16.70
N SER A 101 32.73 -15.00 -15.37
CA SER A 101 33.98 -15.13 -14.61
C SER A 101 34.67 -16.47 -14.90
N GLN A 102 33.93 -17.58 -14.78
CA GLN A 102 34.44 -18.93 -15.08
C GLN A 102 34.97 -19.04 -16.52
N THR A 103 34.25 -18.47 -17.49
CA THR A 103 34.64 -18.48 -18.90
C THR A 103 35.92 -17.67 -19.13
N TYR A 104 36.00 -16.46 -18.58
CA TYR A 104 37.18 -15.59 -18.70
C TYR A 104 38.43 -16.25 -18.11
N ILE A 105 38.30 -16.77 -16.89
CA ILE A 105 39.38 -17.44 -16.16
C ILE A 105 39.80 -18.72 -16.91
N GLY A 106 38.84 -19.53 -17.36
CA GLY A 106 39.10 -20.74 -18.12
C GLY A 106 39.90 -20.48 -19.40
N LYS A 107 39.59 -19.41 -20.14
CA LYS A 107 40.36 -18.99 -21.32
C LYS A 107 41.81 -18.64 -20.95
N LYS A 108 42.02 -17.81 -19.92
CA LYS A 108 43.38 -17.43 -19.48
C LYS A 108 44.22 -18.61 -19.04
N PHE A 109 43.64 -19.56 -18.29
CA PHE A 109 44.34 -20.78 -17.90
C PHE A 109 44.71 -21.65 -19.12
N ASN A 110 43.81 -21.78 -20.09
CA ASN A 110 44.09 -22.55 -21.29
C ASN A 110 45.20 -21.93 -22.15
N ASP A 111 45.23 -20.59 -22.24
CA ASP A 111 46.30 -19.88 -22.95
C ASP A 111 47.65 -20.02 -22.25
N LEU A 112 47.68 -19.93 -20.91
CA LEU A 112 48.89 -20.17 -20.12
C LEU A 112 49.39 -21.60 -20.29
N ARG A 113 48.49 -22.59 -20.28
CA ARG A 113 48.82 -23.99 -20.53
C ARG A 113 49.49 -24.18 -21.89
N LYS A 114 48.93 -23.59 -22.95
CA LYS A 114 49.51 -23.67 -24.30
C LYS A 114 50.93 -23.08 -24.34
N GLN A 115 51.16 -21.96 -23.66
CA GLN A 115 52.49 -21.33 -23.59
C GLN A 115 53.49 -22.25 -22.87
N ILE A 116 53.10 -22.88 -21.76
CA ILE A 116 53.92 -23.85 -21.04
C ILE A 116 54.26 -25.04 -21.95
N GLU A 117 53.27 -25.61 -22.64
CA GLU A 117 53.46 -26.74 -23.54
C GLU A 117 54.38 -26.38 -24.72
N GLN A 118 54.31 -25.15 -25.26
CA GLN A 118 55.19 -24.68 -26.32
C GLN A 118 56.64 -24.57 -25.87
N ILE A 119 56.89 -23.94 -24.71
CA ILE A 119 58.23 -23.81 -24.12
C ILE A 119 58.83 -25.19 -23.86
N HIS A 120 58.03 -26.11 -23.30
CA HIS A 120 58.45 -27.48 -23.02
C HIS A 120 58.76 -28.26 -24.30
N LYS A 121 57.96 -28.12 -25.36
CA LYS A 121 58.20 -28.80 -26.65
C LYS A 121 59.42 -28.24 -27.40
N GLY A 122 59.66 -26.94 -27.29
CA GLY A 122 60.84 -26.29 -27.88
C GLY A 122 62.13 -26.59 -27.13
N ASN A 123 62.05 -27.13 -25.90
CA ASN A 123 63.18 -27.29 -24.99
C ASN A 123 63.97 -25.98 -24.76
N ASP A 124 63.30 -24.84 -24.95
CA ASP A 124 63.85 -23.48 -24.99
C ASP A 124 63.42 -22.71 -23.73
N PHE A 125 63.66 -23.29 -22.55
CA PHE A 125 63.38 -22.63 -21.29
C PHE A 125 64.66 -22.01 -20.72
N ASN A 126 64.54 -20.79 -20.24
CA ASN A 126 65.57 -20.06 -19.50
C ASN A 126 64.90 -19.31 -18.34
N GLU A 127 65.70 -18.65 -17.52
CA GLU A 127 65.24 -17.91 -16.34
C GLU A 127 64.19 -16.85 -16.70
N ILE A 128 64.33 -16.19 -17.85
CA ILE A 128 63.41 -15.16 -18.34
C ILE A 128 62.04 -15.79 -18.64
N ASN A 129 62.01 -16.94 -19.31
CA ASN A 129 60.78 -17.66 -19.65
C ASN A 129 60.06 -18.15 -18.38
N LEU A 130 60.81 -18.62 -17.39
CA LEU A 130 60.25 -19.06 -16.10
C LEU A 130 59.71 -17.88 -15.28
N GLU A 131 60.41 -16.75 -15.25
CA GLU A 131 59.94 -15.54 -14.57
C GLU A 131 58.70 -14.94 -15.24
N TYR A 132 58.65 -14.93 -16.57
CA TYR A 132 57.47 -14.52 -17.33
C TYR A 132 56.23 -15.35 -16.96
N LEU A 133 56.34 -16.69 -16.96
CA LEU A 133 55.24 -17.57 -16.61
C LEU A 133 54.75 -17.35 -15.16
N ARG A 134 55.67 -17.13 -14.21
CA ARG A 134 55.33 -16.79 -12.81
C ARG A 134 54.58 -15.47 -12.72
N ASN A 135 55.04 -14.44 -13.43
CA ASN A 135 54.37 -13.14 -13.46
C ASN A 135 52.97 -13.22 -14.07
N GLN A 136 52.78 -14.04 -15.11
CA GLN A 136 51.47 -14.27 -15.71
C GLN A 136 50.51 -15.01 -14.76
N LEU A 137 51.01 -16.01 -14.03
CA LEU A 137 50.24 -16.68 -12.97
C LEU A 137 49.80 -15.70 -11.86
N MET A 138 50.70 -14.83 -11.41
CA MET A 138 50.35 -13.79 -10.43
C MET A 138 49.29 -12.82 -10.97
N LYS A 139 49.40 -12.38 -12.22
CA LYS A 139 48.41 -11.49 -12.85
C LYS A 139 47.03 -12.13 -12.93
N VAL A 140 46.95 -13.38 -13.39
CA VAL A 140 45.67 -14.12 -13.46
C VAL A 140 45.06 -14.26 -12.06
N THR A 141 45.89 -14.50 -11.03
CA THR A 141 45.45 -14.58 -9.63
C THR A 141 44.93 -13.23 -9.11
N GLN A 142 45.59 -12.13 -9.45
CA GLN A 142 45.18 -10.78 -9.07
C GLN A 142 43.87 -10.35 -9.74
N GLU A 143 43.69 -10.66 -11.02
CA GLU A 143 42.45 -10.40 -11.76
C GLU A 143 41.28 -11.27 -11.28
N LEU A 144 41.55 -12.48 -10.79
CA LEU A 144 40.57 -13.33 -10.13
C LEU A 144 40.01 -12.67 -8.87
N ASN A 145 40.89 -12.04 -8.08
CA ASN A 145 40.53 -11.33 -6.86
C ASN A 145 39.87 -9.96 -7.17
N ASN A 146 40.15 -9.40 -8.34
CA ASN A 146 39.63 -8.12 -8.81
C ASN A 146 38.92 -8.31 -10.17
N LEU A 147 37.74 -8.94 -10.16
CA LEU A 147 36.85 -9.07 -11.33
C LEU A 147 36.28 -7.71 -11.77
N SER A 148 37.14 -6.72 -11.99
CA SER A 148 36.84 -5.30 -12.21
C SER A 148 36.30 -4.98 -13.61
N ASN A 149 36.05 -5.98 -14.44
CA ASN A 149 35.57 -5.78 -15.81
C ASN A 149 34.04 -5.81 -15.93
N MET A 150 33.31 -6.00 -14.83
CA MET A 150 31.84 -5.97 -14.82
C MET A 150 31.34 -4.77 -14.03
N SER A 151 30.44 -4.01 -14.63
CA SER A 151 29.71 -2.94 -13.97
C SER A 151 28.23 -3.27 -13.93
N ILE A 152 27.56 -2.83 -12.86
CA ILE A 152 26.11 -2.87 -12.77
C ILE A 152 25.60 -1.58 -13.41
N GLN A 153 24.72 -1.71 -14.41
CA GLN A 153 23.97 -0.60 -14.97
C GLN A 153 22.51 -0.72 -14.51
N GLN A 154 21.92 0.42 -14.16
CA GLN A 154 20.50 0.50 -13.84
C GLN A 154 19.74 1.10 -15.02
N ASP A 155 18.68 0.42 -15.43
CA ASP A 155 17.73 0.97 -16.40
C ASP A 155 16.74 1.90 -15.70
N SER A 156 16.40 3.00 -16.35
CA SER A 156 15.45 4.01 -15.84
C SER A 156 13.98 3.64 -16.02
N LYS A 157 13.69 2.48 -16.63
CA LYS A 157 12.31 1.99 -16.83
C LYS A 157 11.85 1.20 -15.61
N SER A 158 10.60 1.40 -15.19
CA SER A 158 10.02 0.65 -14.08
C SER A 158 10.00 -0.85 -14.39
N PHE A 159 10.73 -1.59 -13.57
CA PHE A 159 10.76 -3.06 -13.58
C PHE A 159 9.55 -3.65 -12.82
N ILE A 160 9.11 -2.95 -11.76
CA ILE A 160 7.93 -3.29 -10.97
C ILE A 160 6.84 -2.24 -11.24
N ASN A 161 5.62 -2.70 -11.49
CA ASN A 161 4.47 -1.83 -11.68
C ASN A 161 4.04 -1.25 -10.34
N GLU A 162 3.89 0.06 -10.23
CA GLU A 162 3.37 0.70 -9.01
C GLU A 162 1.86 0.47 -8.86
N ILE A 163 1.40 0.22 -7.62
CA ILE A 163 -0.03 0.16 -7.29
C ILE A 163 -0.47 1.46 -6.61
N SER A 164 -1.70 1.89 -6.89
CA SER A 164 -2.32 3.08 -6.32
C SER A 164 -3.74 2.78 -5.90
N ILE A 165 -4.16 3.29 -4.74
CA ILE A 165 -5.56 3.23 -4.31
C ILE A 165 -6.34 4.36 -5.01
N ILE A 166 -7.40 4.01 -5.73
CA ILE A 166 -8.28 4.97 -6.40
C ILE A 166 -9.58 5.10 -5.61
N PHE A 167 -9.85 6.29 -5.08
CA PHE A 167 -11.13 6.60 -4.45
C PHE A 167 -12.09 7.12 -5.51
N SER A 168 -13.03 6.29 -5.97
CA SER A 168 -14.16 6.78 -6.75
C SER A 168 -15.02 7.65 -5.83
N LYS A 169 -15.07 8.96 -6.08
CA LYS A 169 -15.92 9.89 -5.32
C LYS A 169 -17.36 9.38 -5.30
N SER A 170 -17.81 8.88 -4.15
CA SER A 170 -19.22 8.74 -3.83
C SER A 170 -19.79 10.16 -3.71
N LYS A 171 -20.62 10.55 -4.69
CA LYS A 171 -21.43 11.76 -4.59
C LYS A 171 -22.34 11.62 -3.36
N PHE A 172 -22.07 12.42 -2.34
CA PHE A 172 -23.05 12.80 -1.34
C PHE A 172 -23.34 14.29 -1.51
#